data_AF-A0A7I8J4Z8-F1
#
_entry.id   AF-A0A7I8J4Z8-F1
#
_cell.length_a   1.000
_cell.length_b   1.000
_cell.length_c   1.000
_cell.angle_alpha   90.00
_cell.angle_beta   90.00
_cell.angle_gamma   90.00
#
_symmetry.space_group_name_H-M   'P 1'
#
loop_
_entity.id
_entity.type
_entity.pdbx_description
1 polymer ?
#
loop_
_entity_poly.entity_id
_entity_poly.type
_entity_poly.pdbx_seq_one_letter_code
_entity_poly.pdbx_strand_id
1 'polypeptide(L)'
;MGCAGSEREGSSGSGKQSLSNKPKVELALSEETLGALLPIAVYWTYSALYVLLGSLSSLDKYRLHPRGDEAKNIVSRATVVKGVLVQQAFQVVVALGLFTGPTLRHWSSGSMGRGMGVLDTWQYFMHRYMHVNKFLYKHVHSKDHTLVGLILDTVGGALSFLVSGMSARDGIFFFSSATIKTVDDHCGLWLPGNPLHALFGNNSAYHDIHHQLYGSKCNFSQPFFVAWDRIMGTYMPYTLEKEGRKTRASDVALVIIFLMTLSS
;
A
#
# COMPACT_ATOMS: atom_id res chain seq x y z
N MET A 1 -9.19 -75.52 -51.73
CA MET A 1 -9.69 -74.71 -52.86
C MET A 1 -9.54 -73.25 -52.49
N GLY A 2 -8.73 -72.50 -53.24
CA GLY A 2 -8.51 -71.06 -53.03
C GLY A 2 -9.23 -70.20 -54.07
N CYS A 3 -9.26 -68.88 -53.80
CA CYS A 3 -9.14 -67.71 -54.70
C CYS A 3 -9.64 -66.45 -53.94
N ALA A 4 -8.77 -65.49 -53.62
CA ALA A 4 -8.58 -64.17 -54.27
C ALA A 4 -9.85 -63.27 -54.18
N GLY A 5 -9.88 -62.02 -53.69
CA GLY A 5 -8.90 -60.94 -53.53
C GLY A 5 -9.44 -59.69 -54.26
N SER A 6 -9.75 -58.58 -53.56
CA SER A 6 -9.82 -57.21 -54.14
C SER A 6 -9.95 -56.13 -53.05
N GLU A 7 -9.26 -55.02 -53.26
CA GLU A 7 -8.93 -53.91 -52.35
C GLU A 7 -9.89 -52.70 -52.40
N ARG A 8 -9.76 -51.83 -51.36
CA ARG A 8 -10.03 -50.36 -51.25
C ARG A 8 -11.51 -49.89 -51.37
N GLU A 9 -12.03 -48.89 -50.66
CA GLU A 9 -11.56 -47.56 -50.17
C GLU A 9 -12.25 -47.27 -48.80
N GLY A 10 -11.73 -46.51 -47.83
CA GLY A 10 -11.19 -45.14 -47.91
C GLY A 10 -12.11 -44.16 -47.14
N SER A 11 -12.11 -44.25 -45.82
CA SER A 11 -12.84 -43.37 -44.89
C SER A 11 -12.29 -41.93 -44.90
N SER A 12 -13.14 -40.92 -45.10
CA SER A 12 -12.81 -39.53 -44.75
C SER A 12 -14.04 -38.68 -44.41
N GLY A 13 -14.56 -38.84 -43.19
CA GLY A 13 -15.43 -37.85 -42.55
C GLY A 13 -14.65 -37.16 -41.44
N SER A 14 -14.19 -35.92 -41.65
CA SER A 14 -13.84 -35.00 -40.57
C SER A 14 -13.70 -33.59 -41.13
N GLY A 15 -14.73 -32.76 -40.89
CA GLY A 15 -14.67 -31.33 -41.14
C GLY A 15 -13.49 -30.71 -40.42
N LYS A 16 -12.60 -30.07 -41.17
CA LYS A 16 -11.57 -29.19 -40.62
C LYS A 16 -12.26 -27.94 -40.11
N GLN A 17 -12.63 -27.91 -38.83
CA GLN A 17 -12.66 -26.65 -38.10
C GLN A 17 -11.22 -26.17 -37.99
N SER A 18 -10.87 -25.20 -38.84
CA SER A 18 -9.70 -24.37 -38.66
C SER A 18 -9.93 -23.52 -37.40
N LEU A 19 -9.62 -24.09 -36.24
CA LEU A 19 -9.40 -23.31 -35.03
C LEU A 19 -8.13 -22.52 -35.27
N SER A 20 -8.33 -21.24 -35.58
CA SER A 20 -7.33 -20.19 -35.62
C SER A 20 -6.51 -20.23 -34.33
N ASN A 21 -5.36 -20.91 -34.36
CA ASN A 21 -4.29 -20.71 -33.39
C ASN A 21 -3.68 -19.33 -33.66
N LYS A 22 -4.41 -18.28 -33.25
CA LYS A 22 -3.75 -17.00 -32.97
C LYS A 22 -2.91 -17.24 -31.72
N PRO A 23 -1.60 -16.98 -31.73
CA PRO A 23 -0.88 -16.88 -30.48
C PRO A 23 -1.53 -15.72 -29.72
N LYS A 24 -2.27 -16.03 -28.65
CA LYS A 24 -2.52 -15.03 -27.63
C LYS A 24 -1.13 -14.71 -27.09
N VAL A 25 -0.57 -13.59 -27.54
CA VAL A 25 0.50 -12.91 -26.81
C VAL A 25 -0.16 -12.33 -25.57
N GLU A 26 -0.58 -13.21 -24.67
CA GLU A 26 -0.82 -12.86 -23.30
C GLU A 26 0.58 -12.86 -22.70
N LEU A 27 1.14 -11.66 -22.54
CA LEU A 27 2.36 -11.46 -21.75
C LEU A 27 2.01 -11.80 -20.30
N ALA A 28 1.84 -13.10 -20.02
CA ALA A 28 1.54 -13.60 -18.69
C ALA A 28 2.81 -13.45 -17.87
N LEU A 29 2.90 -12.34 -17.14
CA LEU A 29 3.96 -12.13 -16.15
C LEU A 29 3.84 -13.23 -15.09
N SER A 30 4.99 -13.72 -14.63
CA SER A 30 5.03 -14.73 -13.57
C SER A 30 4.42 -14.16 -12.27
N GLU A 31 3.91 -15.02 -11.37
CA GLU A 31 3.31 -14.56 -10.11
C GLU A 31 4.33 -13.82 -9.24
N GLU A 32 5.62 -14.19 -9.33
CA GLU A 32 6.73 -13.52 -8.65
C GLU A 32 6.96 -12.12 -9.22
N THR A 33 6.94 -11.99 -10.54
CA THR A 33 7.10 -10.69 -11.22
C THR A 33 5.91 -9.79 -10.92
N LEU A 34 4.71 -10.35 -10.93
CA LEU A 34 3.48 -9.63 -10.61
C LEU A 34 3.46 -9.20 -9.13
N GLY A 35 3.89 -10.08 -8.21
CA GLY A 35 4.02 -9.77 -6.78
C GLY A 35 5.03 -8.68 -6.46
N ALA A 36 6.12 -8.61 -7.22
CA ALA A 36 7.12 -7.56 -7.06
C ALA A 36 6.70 -6.22 -7.68
N LEU A 37 6.03 -6.24 -8.84
CA LEU A 37 5.78 -5.02 -9.62
C LEU A 37 4.37 -4.43 -9.47
N LEU A 38 3.35 -5.25 -9.18
CA LEU A 38 1.97 -4.76 -9.11
C LEU A 38 1.74 -3.75 -7.96
N PRO A 39 2.22 -3.98 -6.73
CA PRO A 39 2.07 -2.98 -5.66
C PRO A 39 2.73 -1.64 -6.01
N ILE A 40 3.85 -1.68 -6.74
CA ILE A 40 4.53 -0.47 -7.25
C ILE A 40 3.68 0.24 -8.29
N ALA A 41 3.14 -0.48 -9.27
CA ALA A 41 2.26 0.10 -10.27
C ALA A 41 1.02 0.75 -9.61
N VAL A 42 0.42 0.05 -8.65
CA VAL A 42 -0.71 0.53 -7.84
C VAL A 42 -0.33 1.79 -7.07
N TYR A 43 0.84 1.84 -6.43
CA TYR A 43 1.34 3.04 -5.75
C TYR A 43 1.35 4.25 -6.69
N TRP A 44 1.97 4.13 -7.86
CA TRP A 44 2.11 5.24 -8.80
C TRP A 44 0.76 5.68 -9.38
N THR A 45 -0.09 4.73 -9.76
CA THR A 45 -1.44 5.03 -10.27
C THR A 45 -2.29 5.73 -9.22
N TYR A 46 -2.32 5.21 -8.00
CA TYR A 46 -3.19 5.74 -6.95
C TYR A 46 -2.66 7.06 -6.38
N SER A 47 -1.34 7.23 -6.27
CA SER A 47 -0.71 8.51 -5.95
C SER A 47 -1.00 9.57 -7.00
N ALA A 48 -0.87 9.23 -8.29
CA ALA A 48 -1.19 10.15 -9.39
C ALA A 48 -2.66 10.56 -9.37
N LEU A 49 -3.57 9.62 -9.12
CA LEU A 49 -4.99 9.91 -8.94
C LEU A 49 -5.21 10.95 -7.83
N TYR A 50 -4.60 10.78 -6.66
CA TYR A 50 -4.74 11.72 -5.55
C TYR A 50 -4.08 13.08 -5.81
N VAL A 51 -2.96 13.13 -6.54
CA VAL A 51 -2.38 14.39 -7.02
C VAL A 51 -3.36 15.13 -7.94
N LEU A 52 -3.98 14.41 -8.88
CA LEU A 52 -4.98 14.99 -9.79
C LEU A 52 -6.19 15.49 -9.00
N LEU A 53 -6.76 14.68 -8.11
CA LEU A 53 -7.90 15.06 -7.26
C LEU A 53 -7.56 16.28 -6.38
N GLY A 54 -6.36 16.29 -5.77
CA GLY A 54 -5.90 17.40 -4.95
C GLY A 54 -5.70 18.72 -5.70
N SER A 55 -5.49 18.65 -7.03
CA SER A 55 -5.36 19.85 -7.89
C SER A 55 -6.71 20.51 -8.24
N LEU A 56 -7.82 19.77 -8.12
CA LEU A 56 -9.16 20.26 -8.46
C LEU A 56 -9.68 21.22 -7.39
N SER A 57 -9.87 22.49 -7.74
CA SER A 57 -10.40 23.49 -6.79
C SER A 57 -11.81 23.17 -6.28
N SER A 58 -12.59 22.38 -7.02
CA SER A 58 -13.91 21.90 -6.59
C SER A 58 -13.86 20.94 -5.40
N LEU A 59 -12.67 20.35 -5.12
CA LEU A 59 -12.45 19.43 -4.00
C LEU A 59 -11.73 20.09 -2.81
N ASP A 60 -11.48 21.40 -2.85
CA ASP A 60 -10.76 22.09 -1.77
C ASP A 60 -11.48 21.99 -0.41
N LYS A 61 -12.82 21.93 -0.41
CA LYS A 61 -13.63 21.70 0.80
C LYS A 61 -13.42 20.33 1.47
N TYR A 62 -12.78 19.41 0.78
CA TYR A 62 -12.45 18.07 1.29
C TYR A 62 -10.98 17.96 1.68
N ARG A 63 -10.18 19.01 1.53
CA ARG A 63 -8.79 19.00 1.98
C ARG A 63 -8.76 19.13 3.50
N LEU A 64 -7.92 18.32 4.13
CA LEU A 64 -7.65 18.43 5.57
C LEU A 64 -6.83 19.69 5.89
N HIS A 65 -6.18 20.27 4.88
CA HIS A 65 -5.28 21.40 5.01
C HIS A 65 -5.51 22.47 3.93
N PRO A 66 -5.37 23.77 4.26
CA PRO A 66 -5.48 24.85 3.30
C PRO A 66 -4.48 24.75 2.13
N ARG A 67 -4.87 25.31 0.97
CA ARG A 67 -3.92 25.52 -0.13
C ARG A 67 -2.81 26.47 0.28
N GLY A 68 -1.59 26.17 -0.16
CA GLY A 68 -0.41 27.04 0.06
C GLY A 68 0.46 26.65 1.24
N ASP A 69 -0.01 25.80 2.16
CA ASP A 69 0.88 25.19 3.17
C ASP A 69 1.96 24.29 2.51
N GLU A 70 1.80 23.96 1.22
CA GLU A 70 2.64 23.07 0.40
C GLU A 70 3.93 23.76 -0.01
N ALA A 71 3.85 25.09 -0.13
CA ALA A 71 5.00 25.94 -0.40
C ALA A 71 5.95 26.01 0.81
N LYS A 72 5.52 25.53 1.98
CA LYS A 72 6.37 25.42 3.18
C LYS A 72 7.17 24.11 3.22
N ASN A 73 7.02 23.23 2.22
CA ASN A 73 7.80 22.01 2.15
C ASN A 73 9.29 22.31 1.98
N ILE A 74 10.07 21.82 2.94
CA ILE A 74 11.52 22.00 2.97
C ILE A 74 12.19 21.09 1.92
N VAL A 75 11.52 20.01 1.51
CA VAL A 75 12.04 18.97 0.60
C VAL A 75 11.47 19.13 -0.80
N SER A 76 12.35 19.08 -1.81
CA SER A 76 11.95 19.17 -3.21
C SER A 76 11.20 17.92 -3.70
N ARG A 77 10.34 18.07 -4.71
CA ARG A 77 9.60 16.93 -5.29
C ARG A 77 10.53 15.86 -5.88
N ALA A 78 11.65 16.28 -6.47
CA ALA A 78 12.63 15.38 -7.07
C ALA A 78 13.34 14.53 -6.01
N THR A 79 13.66 15.10 -4.85
CA THR A 79 14.27 14.38 -3.72
C THR A 79 13.40 13.22 -3.28
N VAL A 80 12.09 13.43 -3.27
CA VAL A 80 11.14 12.42 -2.81
C VAL A 80 10.90 11.34 -3.83
N VAL A 81 10.73 11.69 -5.11
CA VAL A 81 10.67 10.69 -6.18
C VAL A 81 11.91 9.79 -6.11
N LYS A 82 13.10 10.35 -5.86
CA LYS A 82 14.33 9.57 -5.66
C LYS A 82 14.25 8.65 -4.44
N GLY A 83 13.77 9.13 -3.29
CA GLY A 83 13.62 8.31 -2.09
C GLY A 83 12.64 7.14 -2.28
N VAL A 84 11.49 7.39 -2.91
CA VAL A 84 10.51 6.36 -3.26
C VAL A 84 11.11 5.30 -4.16
N LEU A 85 11.88 5.70 -5.20
CA LEU A 85 12.52 4.73 -6.10
C LEU A 85 13.56 3.86 -5.38
N VAL A 86 14.31 4.42 -4.42
CA VAL A 86 15.26 3.64 -3.58
C VAL A 86 14.50 2.65 -2.70
N GLN A 87 13.41 3.08 -2.07
CA GLN A 87 12.58 2.20 -1.25
C GLN A 87 11.93 1.07 -2.07
N GLN A 88 11.40 1.39 -3.25
CA GLN A 88 10.81 0.41 -4.15
C GLN A 88 11.85 -0.58 -4.68
N ALA A 89 13.07 -0.15 -4.97
CA ALA A 89 14.14 -1.06 -5.38
C ALA A 89 14.41 -2.13 -4.29
N PHE A 90 14.44 -1.74 -3.02
CA PHE A 90 14.59 -2.68 -1.92
C PHE A 90 13.36 -3.58 -1.75
N GLN A 91 12.15 -3.02 -1.86
CA GLN A 91 10.90 -3.78 -1.82
C GLN A 91 10.83 -4.84 -2.93
N VAL A 92 11.30 -4.55 -4.14
CA VAL A 92 11.39 -5.53 -5.24
C VAL A 92 12.32 -6.67 -4.87
N VAL A 93 13.50 -6.39 -4.34
CA VAL A 93 14.47 -7.43 -3.95
C VAL A 93 13.87 -8.35 -2.89
N VAL A 94 13.25 -7.78 -1.85
CA VAL A 94 12.61 -8.57 -0.79
C VAL A 94 11.41 -9.35 -1.33
N ALA A 95 10.56 -8.73 -2.15
CA ALA A 95 9.42 -9.40 -2.76
C ALA A 95 9.88 -10.61 -3.60
N LEU A 96 10.82 -10.44 -4.51
CA LEU A 96 11.34 -11.55 -5.31
C LEU A 96 11.86 -12.70 -4.43
N GLY A 97 12.56 -12.40 -3.33
CA GLY A 97 12.97 -13.42 -2.36
C GLY A 97 11.81 -14.15 -1.68
N LEU A 98 10.75 -13.42 -1.29
CA LEU A 98 9.54 -14.00 -0.68
C LEU A 98 8.75 -14.89 -1.64
N PHE A 99 8.66 -14.48 -2.91
CA PHE A 99 7.86 -15.15 -3.93
C PHE A 99 8.59 -16.34 -4.60
N THR A 100 9.93 -16.32 -4.64
CA THR A 100 10.73 -17.43 -5.20
C THR A 100 11.13 -18.49 -4.16
N GLY A 101 10.99 -18.18 -2.86
CA GLY A 101 11.39 -19.08 -1.78
C GLY A 101 10.55 -20.37 -1.70
N PRO A 102 11.15 -21.51 -1.30
CA PRO A 102 10.46 -22.79 -1.19
C PRO A 102 9.45 -22.72 -0.06
N THR A 103 8.19 -22.47 -0.41
CA THR A 103 7.13 -22.31 0.59
C THR A 103 5.92 -23.07 0.14
N LEU A 104 5.64 -24.17 0.84
CA LEU A 104 4.40 -24.95 0.72
C LEU A 104 3.24 -24.07 1.21
N ARG A 105 2.69 -23.27 0.30
CA ARG A 105 1.62 -22.31 0.61
C ARG A 105 0.31 -22.85 0.06
N HIS A 106 -0.52 -23.36 0.95
CA HIS A 106 -1.89 -23.73 0.63
C HIS A 106 -2.81 -22.53 0.78
N TRP A 107 -3.92 -22.55 0.03
CA TRP A 107 -5.04 -21.65 0.28
C TRP A 107 -5.51 -21.82 1.72
N SER A 108 -5.42 -20.75 2.50
CA SER A 108 -5.92 -20.73 3.88
C SER A 108 -6.95 -19.61 3.99
N SER A 109 -8.20 -19.98 4.26
CA SER A 109 -9.25 -19.04 4.58
C SER A 109 -8.78 -18.09 5.70
N GLY A 110 -8.88 -16.79 5.45
CA GLY A 110 -8.48 -15.74 6.41
C GLY A 110 -6.99 -15.37 6.41
N SER A 111 -6.18 -15.82 5.45
CA SER A 111 -4.77 -15.39 5.30
C SER A 111 -4.65 -13.86 5.25
N MET A 112 -5.53 -13.18 4.50
CA MET A 112 -5.59 -11.72 4.45
C MET A 112 -5.81 -11.08 5.83
N GLY A 113 -6.81 -11.55 6.59
CA GLY A 113 -7.12 -11.00 7.91
C GLY A 113 -5.98 -11.20 8.91
N ARG A 114 -5.33 -12.36 8.90
CA ARG A 114 -4.12 -12.60 9.70
C ARG A 114 -2.98 -11.70 9.28
N GLY A 115 -2.77 -11.51 7.98
CA GLY A 115 -1.76 -10.60 7.45
C GLY A 115 -1.99 -9.16 7.89
N MET A 116 -3.24 -8.67 7.83
CA MET A 116 -3.59 -7.34 8.33
C MET A 116 -3.28 -7.21 9.82
N GLY A 117 -3.64 -8.22 10.63
CA GLY A 117 -3.34 -8.23 12.06
C GLY A 117 -1.84 -8.22 12.37
N VAL A 118 -1.04 -8.99 11.63
CA VAL A 118 0.43 -9.02 11.78
C VAL A 118 1.03 -7.66 11.38
N LEU A 119 0.60 -7.09 10.25
CA LEU A 119 1.11 -5.80 9.78
C LEU A 119 0.78 -4.68 10.77
N ASP A 120 -0.48 -4.57 11.19
CA ASP A 120 -0.92 -3.56 12.15
C ASP A 120 -0.17 -3.68 13.49
N THR A 121 0.10 -4.91 13.93
CA THR A 121 0.88 -5.15 15.15
C THR A 121 2.31 -4.65 14.99
N TRP A 122 2.99 -5.08 13.93
CA TRP A 122 4.36 -4.65 13.65
C TRP A 122 4.46 -3.13 13.55
N GLN A 123 3.62 -2.54 12.71
CA GLN A 123 3.57 -1.11 12.45
C GLN A 123 3.33 -0.32 13.73
N TYR A 124 2.29 -0.66 14.50
CA TYR A 124 1.98 0.06 15.74
C TYR A 124 3.16 0.05 16.72
N PHE A 125 3.69 -1.13 17.06
CA PHE A 125 4.70 -1.23 18.10
C PHE A 125 6.02 -0.61 17.69
N MET A 126 6.46 -0.81 16.44
CA MET A 126 7.70 -0.23 15.94
C MET A 126 7.57 1.29 15.78
N HIS A 127 6.45 1.77 15.24
CA HIS A 127 6.20 3.21 15.10
C HIS A 127 6.21 3.89 16.47
N ARG A 128 5.43 3.38 17.42
CA ARG A 128 5.42 3.89 18.81
C ARG A 128 6.79 3.82 19.46
N TYR A 129 7.51 2.72 19.28
CA TYR A 129 8.86 2.55 19.85
C TYR A 129 9.81 3.64 19.34
N MET A 130 9.76 3.95 18.04
CA MET A 130 10.57 5.01 17.44
C MET A 130 10.21 6.41 17.94
N HIS A 131 8.94 6.68 18.27
CA HIS A 131 8.53 7.94 18.89
C HIS A 131 8.92 8.07 20.37
N VAL A 132 8.81 6.98 21.13
CA VAL A 132 9.05 7.00 22.58
C VAL A 132 10.54 6.93 22.91
N ASN A 133 11.32 6.21 22.11
CA ASN A 133 12.76 6.10 22.30
C ASN A 133 13.44 7.38 21.81
N LYS A 134 13.94 8.22 22.74
CA LYS A 134 14.61 9.50 22.42
C LYS A 134 15.77 9.36 21.43
N PHE A 135 16.52 8.27 21.50
CA PHE A 135 17.66 8.03 20.61
C PHE A 135 17.16 7.75 19.19
N LEU A 136 16.23 6.81 19.04
CA LEU A 136 15.65 6.48 17.74
C LEU A 136 14.88 7.65 17.15
N TYR A 137 14.13 8.38 17.99
CA TYR A 137 13.43 9.58 17.56
C TYR A 137 14.41 10.59 16.95
N LYS A 138 15.44 10.99 17.71
CA LYS A 138 16.39 12.04 17.32
C LYS A 138 17.31 11.66 16.16
N HIS A 139 17.64 10.37 16.00
CA HIS A 139 18.68 9.95 15.04
C HIS A 139 18.15 9.17 13.85
N VAL A 140 16.96 8.59 13.95
CA VAL A 140 16.38 7.72 12.91
C VAL A 140 15.03 8.25 12.47
N HIS A 141 14.07 8.34 13.39
CA HIS A 141 12.69 8.63 13.03
C HIS A 141 12.50 10.03 12.49
N SER A 142 12.94 11.04 13.23
CA SER A 142 12.75 12.43 12.82
C SER A 142 13.59 12.75 11.56
N LYS A 143 14.84 12.25 11.52
CA LYS A 143 15.79 12.55 10.45
C LYS A 143 15.55 11.82 9.14
N ASP A 144 15.20 10.53 9.24
CA ASP A 144 15.12 9.64 8.09
C ASP A 144 13.84 8.79 8.16
N HIS A 145 12.72 9.49 8.00
CA HIS A 145 11.42 8.87 7.80
C HIS A 145 11.39 7.90 6.60
N THR A 146 12.28 8.07 5.61
CA THR A 146 12.41 7.13 4.46
C THR A 146 12.94 5.79 4.94
N LEU A 147 14.01 5.80 5.74
CA LEU A 147 14.56 4.60 6.38
C LEU A 147 13.55 3.98 7.35
N VAL A 148 12.80 4.78 8.08
CA VAL A 148 11.72 4.30 8.94
C VAL A 148 10.63 3.59 8.13
N GLY A 149 10.11 4.23 7.07
CA GLY A 149 9.12 3.63 6.18
C GLY A 149 9.63 2.33 5.55
N LEU A 150 10.90 2.32 5.11
CA LEU A 150 11.55 1.11 4.59
C LEU A 150 11.55 -0.04 5.61
N ILE A 151 12.00 0.22 6.85
CA ILE A 151 12.07 -0.80 7.90
C ILE A 151 10.67 -1.28 8.27
N LEU A 152 9.74 -0.35 8.48
CA LEU A 152 8.37 -0.66 8.88
C LEU A 152 7.65 -1.49 7.80
N ASP A 153 7.69 -1.04 6.56
CA ASP A 153 6.89 -1.62 5.48
C ASP A 153 7.50 -2.89 4.93
N THR A 154 8.83 -2.92 4.72
CA THR A 154 9.46 -4.10 4.14
C THR A 154 9.51 -5.25 5.14
N VAL A 155 9.91 -5.00 6.39
CA VAL A 155 9.95 -6.05 7.42
C VAL A 155 8.53 -6.44 7.82
N GLY A 156 7.64 -5.47 8.04
CA GLY A 156 6.25 -5.73 8.39
C GLY A 156 5.51 -6.50 7.30
N GLY A 157 5.71 -6.14 6.03
CA GLY A 157 5.16 -6.85 4.88
C GLY A 157 5.68 -8.29 4.76
N ALA A 158 6.99 -8.49 4.91
CA ALA A 158 7.59 -9.82 4.90
C ALA A 158 7.06 -10.70 6.05
N LEU A 159 7.01 -10.17 7.27
CA LEU A 159 6.43 -10.87 8.42
C LEU A 159 4.96 -11.21 8.18
N SER A 160 4.18 -10.29 7.64
CA SER A 160 2.77 -10.51 7.34
C SER A 160 2.61 -11.66 6.34
N PHE A 161 3.37 -11.67 5.26
CA PHE A 161 3.32 -12.71 4.24
C PHE A 161 3.79 -14.09 4.74
N LEU A 162 4.80 -14.13 5.60
CA LEU A 162 5.34 -15.38 6.16
C LEU A 162 4.45 -15.94 7.27
N VAL A 163 4.10 -15.13 8.27
CA VAL A 163 3.36 -15.56 9.47
C VAL A 163 1.90 -15.90 9.13
N SER A 164 1.28 -15.17 8.19
CA SER A 164 -0.11 -15.44 7.81
C SER A 164 -0.27 -16.68 6.91
N GLY A 165 0.83 -17.19 6.34
CA GLY A 165 0.82 -18.32 5.41
C GLY A 165 0.15 -18.01 4.07
N MET A 166 0.20 -16.75 3.61
CA MET A 166 -0.38 -16.33 2.33
C MET A 166 0.16 -17.13 1.15
N SER A 167 -0.70 -17.45 0.17
CA SER A 167 -0.24 -17.84 -1.16
C SER A 167 0.40 -16.65 -1.90
N ALA A 168 1.12 -16.89 -3.01
CA ALA A 168 1.61 -15.80 -3.85
C ALA A 168 0.48 -14.85 -4.28
N ARG A 169 -0.66 -15.42 -4.72
CA ARG A 169 -1.86 -14.65 -5.08
C ARG A 169 -2.38 -13.81 -3.92
N ASP A 170 -2.50 -14.38 -2.73
CA ASP A 170 -2.95 -13.64 -1.56
C ASP A 170 -1.98 -12.49 -1.23
N GLY A 171 -0.68 -12.74 -1.37
CA GLY A 171 0.36 -11.73 -1.19
C GLY A 171 0.23 -10.57 -2.18
N ILE A 172 0.01 -10.86 -3.47
CA ILE A 172 -0.22 -9.84 -4.50
C ILE A 172 -1.40 -8.94 -4.11
N PHE A 173 -2.54 -9.54 -3.74
CA PHE A 173 -3.73 -8.79 -3.31
C PHE A 173 -3.49 -8.02 -2.01
N PHE A 174 -2.83 -8.65 -1.03
CA PHE A 174 -2.56 -8.07 0.28
C PHE A 174 -1.64 -6.85 0.16
N PHE A 175 -0.49 -6.99 -0.51
CA PHE A 175 0.46 -5.89 -0.69
C PHE A 175 -0.15 -4.75 -1.50
N SER A 176 -0.90 -5.06 -2.56
CA SER A 176 -1.60 -4.02 -3.34
C SER A 176 -2.66 -3.28 -2.50
N SER A 177 -3.41 -3.99 -1.67
CA SER A 177 -4.41 -3.40 -0.78
C SER A 177 -3.76 -2.56 0.32
N ALA A 178 -2.65 -3.04 0.90
CA ALA A 178 -1.86 -2.29 1.88
C ALA A 178 -1.29 -1.01 1.25
N THR A 179 -0.77 -1.06 0.02
CA THR A 179 -0.32 0.12 -0.72
C THR A 179 -1.44 1.14 -0.92
N ILE A 180 -2.61 0.70 -1.40
CA ILE A 180 -3.78 1.57 -1.57
C ILE A 180 -4.11 2.23 -0.24
N LYS A 181 -4.15 1.45 0.84
CA LYS A 181 -4.51 1.93 2.16
C LYS A 181 -3.50 2.96 2.70
N THR A 182 -2.21 2.68 2.58
CA THR A 182 -1.15 3.62 2.95
C THR A 182 -1.29 4.92 2.17
N VAL A 183 -1.47 4.88 0.85
CA VAL A 183 -1.63 6.12 0.06
C VAL A 183 -2.92 6.87 0.44
N ASP A 184 -4.02 6.16 0.72
CA ASP A 184 -5.29 6.76 1.16
C ASP A 184 -5.17 7.48 2.52
N ASP A 185 -4.55 6.83 3.50
CA ASP A 185 -4.27 7.42 4.83
C ASP A 185 -3.36 8.64 4.74
N HIS A 186 -2.59 8.69 3.67
CA HIS A 186 -1.61 9.71 3.40
C HIS A 186 -1.94 10.55 2.15
N CYS A 187 -3.21 10.81 1.86
CA CYS A 187 -3.60 11.66 0.72
C CYS A 187 -3.96 13.11 1.09
N GLY A 188 -4.17 13.40 2.39
CA GLY A 188 -4.59 14.72 2.86
C GLY A 188 -6.01 15.14 2.43
N LEU A 189 -6.80 14.22 1.90
CA LEU A 189 -8.17 14.43 1.43
C LEU A 189 -9.18 13.58 2.21
N TRP A 190 -10.34 14.17 2.46
CA TRP A 190 -11.52 13.53 3.04
C TRP A 190 -12.63 13.45 1.99
N LEU A 191 -12.53 12.48 1.09
CA LEU A 191 -13.53 12.31 0.02
C LEU A 191 -14.81 11.65 0.54
N PRO A 192 -16.00 12.21 0.23
CA PRO A 192 -17.26 11.62 0.66
C PRO A 192 -17.50 10.28 -0.04
N GLY A 193 -17.94 9.29 0.72
CA GLY A 193 -18.24 7.96 0.17
C GLY A 193 -17.01 7.09 -0.14
N ASN A 194 -15.81 7.45 0.35
CA ASN A 194 -14.63 6.59 0.22
C ASN A 194 -14.89 5.24 0.93
N PRO A 195 -14.89 4.10 0.20
CA PRO A 195 -15.17 2.79 0.80
C PRO A 195 -14.11 2.38 1.82
N LEU A 196 -12.86 2.86 1.69
CA LEU A 196 -11.79 2.54 2.64
C LEU A 196 -12.09 3.14 4.02
N HIS A 197 -12.63 4.36 4.06
CA HIS A 197 -13.02 5.01 5.32
C HIS A 197 -14.21 4.31 6.00
N ALA A 198 -15.03 3.58 5.23
CA ALA A 198 -16.13 2.79 5.78
C ALA A 198 -15.66 1.43 6.31
N LEU A 199 -14.66 0.82 5.67
CA LEU A 199 -14.13 -0.49 6.02
C LEU A 199 -13.10 -0.42 7.17
N PHE A 200 -12.36 0.67 7.27
CA PHE A 200 -11.21 0.79 8.15
C PHE A 200 -11.32 2.03 9.05
N GLY A 201 -11.04 1.82 10.34
CA GLY A 201 -11.05 2.90 11.32
C GLY A 201 -9.82 3.81 11.21
N ASN A 202 -8.73 3.30 10.62
CA ASN A 202 -7.60 4.11 10.21
C ASN A 202 -7.95 4.76 8.87
N ASN A 203 -7.76 6.07 8.75
CA ASN A 203 -8.08 6.85 7.55
C ASN A 203 -7.26 8.15 7.54
N SER A 204 -7.41 8.94 6.48
CA SER A 204 -6.66 10.19 6.31
C SER A 204 -6.80 11.15 7.49
N ALA A 205 -8.00 11.36 8.02
CA ALA A 205 -8.22 12.28 9.15
C ALA A 205 -7.65 11.73 10.48
N TYR A 206 -7.75 10.42 10.71
CA TYR A 206 -7.16 9.77 11.87
C TYR A 206 -5.63 9.92 11.89
N HIS A 207 -5.01 9.65 10.75
CA HIS A 207 -3.56 9.68 10.60
C HIS A 207 -3.03 11.11 10.57
N ASP A 208 -3.80 12.06 10.01
CA ASP A 208 -3.47 13.47 10.01
C ASP A 208 -3.19 14.03 11.40
N ILE A 209 -4.02 13.68 12.40
CA ILE A 209 -3.82 14.13 13.79
C ILE A 209 -2.41 13.80 14.28
N HIS A 210 -1.91 12.60 13.99
CA HIS A 210 -0.59 12.16 14.44
C HIS A 210 0.53 13.06 13.93
N HIS A 211 0.40 13.55 12.69
CA HIS A 211 1.39 14.44 12.06
C HIS A 211 1.28 15.90 12.50
N GLN A 212 0.21 16.29 13.19
CA GLN A 212 0.12 17.63 13.77
C GLN A 212 1.16 17.76 14.90
N LEU A 213 1.62 18.98 15.18
CA LEU A 213 2.70 19.24 16.17
C LEU A 213 2.43 18.61 17.55
N TYR A 214 1.17 18.48 17.95
CA TYR A 214 0.76 17.88 19.22
C TYR A 214 0.46 16.37 19.12
N GLY A 215 0.43 15.81 17.91
CA GLY A 215 0.01 14.44 17.59
C GLY A 215 1.09 13.37 17.75
N SER A 216 2.35 13.75 17.95
CA SER A 216 3.50 12.84 18.06
C SER A 216 3.44 11.77 19.17
N LYS A 217 2.38 11.79 20.01
CA LYS A 217 2.17 10.88 21.15
C LYS A 217 0.90 10.03 21.05
N CYS A 218 0.14 10.15 19.98
CA CYS A 218 -1.12 9.43 19.77
C CYS A 218 -1.23 8.89 18.34
N ASN A 219 -2.21 8.01 18.10
CA ASN A 219 -2.58 7.50 16.78
C ASN A 219 -1.41 6.86 15.99
N PHE A 220 -0.67 5.95 16.61
CA PHE A 220 0.47 5.27 15.99
C PHE A 220 0.09 4.15 15.01
N SER A 221 -1.11 3.62 15.13
CA SER A 221 -1.63 2.51 14.32
C SER A 221 -1.63 2.88 12.84
N GLN A 222 -1.23 1.92 12.03
CA GLN A 222 -1.29 1.92 10.57
C GLN A 222 -1.10 0.47 10.07
N PRO A 223 -1.59 0.09 8.88
CA PRO A 223 -2.43 0.90 7.99
C PRO A 223 -3.94 0.63 8.11
N PHE A 224 -4.40 -0.46 8.75
CA PHE A 224 -5.81 -0.88 8.64
C PHE A 224 -6.68 -0.44 9.83
N PHE A 225 -6.34 -0.84 11.05
CA PHE A 225 -7.21 -0.70 12.21
C PHE A 225 -6.60 0.26 13.24
N VAL A 226 -7.44 0.81 14.12
CA VAL A 226 -7.04 1.63 15.28
C VAL A 226 -7.03 0.83 16.58
N ALA A 227 -7.07 -0.49 16.48
CA ALA A 227 -7.27 -1.39 17.61
C ALA A 227 -6.16 -1.24 18.66
N TRP A 228 -4.89 -1.20 18.22
CA TRP A 228 -3.76 -1.07 19.13
C TRP A 228 -3.74 0.27 19.86
N ASP A 229 -4.04 1.38 19.19
CA ASP A 229 -4.18 2.67 19.87
C ASP A 229 -5.28 2.66 20.93
N ARG A 230 -6.40 1.97 20.70
CA ARG A 230 -7.46 1.81 21.70
C ARG A 230 -7.03 0.93 22.86
N ILE A 231 -6.39 -0.20 22.58
CA ILE A 231 -5.91 -1.16 23.59
C ILE A 231 -4.86 -0.51 24.49
N MET A 232 -3.97 0.28 23.90
CA MET A 232 -2.79 0.82 24.59
C MET A 232 -3.00 2.25 25.12
N GLY A 233 -4.20 2.81 24.97
CA GLY A 233 -4.55 4.15 25.45
C GLY A 233 -3.86 5.29 24.72
N THR A 234 -3.50 5.10 23.44
CA THR A 234 -2.88 6.12 22.58
C THR A 234 -3.82 6.65 21.49
N TYR A 235 -5.09 6.25 21.50
CA TYR A 235 -6.12 6.75 20.57
C TYR A 235 -6.53 8.20 20.89
N MET A 236 -6.49 9.05 19.87
CA MET A 236 -7.00 10.42 19.89
C MET A 236 -8.15 10.55 18.87
N PRO A 237 -9.36 10.95 19.32
CA PRO A 237 -10.50 11.16 18.44
C PRO A 237 -10.35 12.44 17.60
N TYR A 238 -11.08 12.53 16.49
CA TYR A 238 -11.24 13.74 15.68
C TYR A 238 -12.69 14.08 15.42
N THR A 239 -12.93 15.34 15.06
CA THR A 239 -14.17 15.84 14.50
C THR A 239 -13.87 16.62 13.22
N LEU A 240 -14.62 16.36 12.15
CA LEU A 240 -14.50 17.12 10.91
C LEU A 240 -15.38 18.36 11.00
N GLU A 241 -14.76 19.52 11.14
CA GLU A 241 -15.49 20.79 11.12
C GLU A 241 -15.89 21.13 9.68
N LYS A 242 -17.20 21.30 9.44
CA LYS A 242 -17.73 21.82 8.17
C LYS A 242 -17.46 23.33 8.11
N GLU A 243 -16.27 23.67 7.63
CA GLU A 243 -15.88 24.98 7.08
C GLU A 243 -15.82 26.16 8.08
N GLY A 244 -14.68 26.87 8.08
CA GLY A 244 -14.70 28.32 8.28
C GLY A 244 -14.13 28.92 9.57
N ARG A 245 -13.46 28.17 10.46
CA ARG A 245 -12.61 28.82 11.48
C ARG A 245 -11.17 28.38 11.32
N LYS A 246 -10.37 29.32 10.84
CA LYS A 246 -8.90 29.29 10.83
C LYS A 246 -8.41 28.93 12.24
N THR A 247 -8.15 27.66 12.50
CA THR A 247 -7.17 27.30 13.51
C THR A 247 -5.82 27.76 12.95
N ARG A 248 -5.15 28.66 13.68
CA ARG A 248 -3.74 28.95 13.45
C ARG A 248 -2.98 27.66 13.75
N ALA A 249 -2.84 26.80 12.76
CA ALA A 249 -1.75 25.84 12.72
C ALA A 249 -0.49 26.64 12.36
N SER A 250 0.20 27.12 13.39
CA SER A 250 1.64 27.37 13.23
C SER A 250 2.26 26.01 12.90
N ASP A 251 2.82 25.95 11.70
CA ASP A 251 3.81 25.01 11.19
C ASP A 251 3.42 23.53 10.96
N VAL A 252 3.61 23.13 9.70
CA VAL A 252 3.65 21.77 9.13
C VAL A 252 2.29 21.11 8.87
N ALA A 253 1.65 21.49 7.76
CA ALA A 253 0.45 20.84 7.26
C ALA A 253 0.32 21.02 5.73
N LEU A 254 1.29 20.54 4.93
CA LEU A 254 1.06 19.38 4.04
C LEU A 254 2.40 18.76 3.62
N VAL A 255 2.59 17.52 4.04
CA VAL A 255 3.65 16.62 3.58
C VAL A 255 3.04 15.34 2.99
N ILE A 256 1.73 15.29 2.79
CA ILE A 256 1.02 14.01 2.79
C ILE A 256 0.37 13.73 1.43
N ILE A 257 1.20 13.79 0.37
CA ILE A 257 1.28 12.78 -0.71
C ILE A 257 2.71 12.15 -0.66
N PHE A 258 3.48 12.51 0.37
CA PHE A 258 4.95 12.49 0.40
C PHE A 258 5.50 11.86 1.69
N LEU A 259 4.67 11.14 2.45
CA LEU A 259 5.09 10.44 3.67
C LEU A 259 5.64 9.04 3.39
N MET A 260 6.48 8.94 2.35
CA MET A 260 7.64 8.05 2.38
C MET A 260 8.97 8.81 2.43
N THR A 261 8.96 10.15 2.52
CA THR A 261 10.21 10.92 2.53
C THR A 261 10.07 12.24 3.28
N LEU A 262 10.64 12.22 4.49
CA LEU A 262 11.30 13.33 5.20
C LEU A 262 10.41 14.43 5.82
N SER A 263 10.51 14.58 7.15
CA SER A 263 10.80 15.89 7.75
C SER A 263 11.36 15.80 9.20
N SER A 264 12.54 16.41 9.37
CA SER A 264 13.26 16.88 10.59
C SER A 264 14.24 15.94 11.32
#